data_AF-A0A1H9TGY4-F1
#
_entry.id   AF-A0A1H9TGY4-F1
#
_cell.length_a   1.000
_cell.length_b   1.000
_cell.length_c   1.000
_cell.angle_alpha   90.00
_cell.angle_beta   90.00
_cell.angle_gamma   90.00
#
_symmetry.space_group_name_H-M   'P 1'
#
loop_
_entity.id
_entity.type
_entity.pdbx_description
1 polymer ?
#
loop_
_entity_poly.entity_id
_entity_poly.type
_entity_poly.pdbx_seq_one_letter_code
_entity_poly.pdbx_strand_id
1 'polypeptide(L)'
;MATSAVHSNAFNFLSFVEAGVDSRTGQYTCSISLPELKCNALCGPALPLRLSFNPLATQLNSKDRNSGFGCGWSLALSQYNPTTQMLSLSTGESFKVTGSGLQPAIREQKIESFHFYEEQGDTGPLYWVVHKSGLVEHLTPGGPDGVALPSAIYSAQGHKIELFYEVFKEVRALTEIRDSYGTVLRIGRTDAAV
;
A
#
# COMPACT_ATOMS: atom_id res chain seq x y z
N MET A 1 34.89 -20.46 3.86
CA MET A 1 33.58 -21.15 3.92
C MET A 1 33.00 -20.95 5.31
N ALA A 2 31.85 -20.29 5.41
CA ALA A 2 31.05 -20.25 6.62
C ALA A 2 29.60 -20.43 6.19
N THR A 3 29.15 -21.67 6.14
CA THR A 3 27.73 -22.02 5.99
C THR A 3 27.09 -21.91 7.36
N SER A 4 26.55 -20.74 7.70
CA SER A 4 25.57 -20.64 8.77
C SER A 4 24.29 -21.29 8.29
N ALA A 5 24.20 -22.62 8.39
CA ALA A 5 22.98 -23.38 8.11
C ALA A 5 21.98 -23.11 9.25
N VAL A 6 21.31 -21.96 9.18
CA VAL A 6 20.17 -21.67 10.04
C VAL A 6 19.04 -22.59 9.59
N HIS A 7 18.89 -23.72 10.27
CA HIS A 7 17.77 -24.62 10.09
C HIS A 7 16.54 -24.01 10.79
N SER A 8 15.55 -23.55 10.02
CA SER A 8 14.33 -22.95 10.54
C SER A 8 13.10 -23.47 9.81
N ASN A 9 12.05 -23.82 10.56
CA ASN A 9 10.73 -24.12 10.00
C ASN A 9 10.07 -22.90 9.34
N ALA A 10 10.63 -21.69 9.50
CA ALA A 10 10.21 -20.51 8.73
C ALA A 10 10.39 -20.70 7.22
N PHE A 11 11.33 -21.56 6.79
CA PHE A 11 11.53 -21.92 5.38
C PHE A 11 10.58 -23.02 4.88
N ASN A 12 9.78 -23.64 5.76
CA ASN A 12 8.76 -24.63 5.38
C ASN A 12 7.43 -23.99 4.95
N PHE A 13 7.25 -22.68 5.11
CA PHE A 13 6.09 -21.97 4.57
C PHE A 13 6.37 -21.51 3.13
N LEU A 14 5.97 -22.34 2.16
CA LEU A 14 5.97 -22.03 0.73
C LEU A 14 4.87 -21.02 0.31
N SER A 15 4.06 -20.51 1.25
CA SER A 15 2.91 -19.61 0.99
C SER A 15 3.32 -18.14 0.78
N PHE A 16 4.53 -17.86 0.31
CA PHE A 16 4.93 -16.50 -0.05
C PHE A 16 4.32 -16.06 -1.38
N VAL A 17 4.03 -17.02 -2.26
CA VAL A 17 3.38 -16.78 -3.54
C VAL A 17 2.01 -17.44 -3.50
N GLU A 18 0.96 -16.64 -3.55
CA GLU A 18 -0.43 -17.08 -3.66
C GLU A 18 -0.91 -16.75 -5.06
N ALA A 19 -1.31 -17.75 -5.84
CA ALA A 19 -1.84 -17.55 -7.17
C ALA A 19 -3.09 -18.39 -7.39
N GLY A 20 -4.02 -17.89 -8.19
CA GLY A 20 -5.26 -18.58 -8.45
C GLY A 20 -6.11 -17.88 -9.50
N VAL A 21 -7.10 -18.61 -10.00
CA VAL A 21 -8.14 -18.06 -10.87
C VAL A 21 -9.37 -17.80 -10.01
N ASP A 22 -9.85 -16.56 -10.00
CA ASP A 22 -11.13 -16.24 -9.38
C ASP A 22 -12.25 -16.92 -10.21
N SER A 23 -12.96 -17.85 -9.59
CA SER A 23 -13.96 -18.68 -10.27
C SER A 23 -15.20 -17.90 -10.73
N ARG A 24 -15.42 -16.69 -10.22
CA ARG A 24 -16.57 -15.84 -10.58
C ARG A 24 -16.28 -15.00 -11.82
N THR A 25 -15.04 -14.57 -11.98
CA THR A 25 -14.60 -13.64 -13.04
C THR A 25 -13.71 -14.30 -14.09
N GLY A 26 -13.18 -15.50 -13.81
CA GLY A 26 -12.21 -16.18 -14.66
C GLY A 26 -10.82 -15.51 -14.68
N GLN A 27 -10.57 -14.56 -13.77
CA GLN A 27 -9.34 -13.78 -13.78
C GLN A 27 -8.24 -14.45 -12.98
N TYR A 28 -7.04 -14.51 -13.55
CA TYR A 28 -5.85 -14.94 -12.83
C TYR A 28 -5.33 -13.83 -11.92
N THR A 29 -5.09 -14.15 -10.67
CA THR A 29 -4.46 -13.26 -9.69
C THR A 29 -3.22 -13.94 -9.12
N CYS A 30 -2.22 -13.14 -8.79
CA CYS A 30 -1.00 -13.61 -8.12
C CYS A 30 -0.60 -12.57 -7.08
N SER A 31 -0.17 -13.00 -5.91
CA SER A 31 0.37 -12.11 -4.91
C SER A 31 1.62 -12.71 -4.27
N ILE A 32 2.62 -11.86 -4.10
CA ILE A 32 3.93 -12.19 -3.55
C ILE A 32 4.09 -11.38 -2.28
N SER A 33 4.11 -12.06 -1.13
CA SER A 33 4.39 -11.42 0.14
C SER A 33 5.90 -11.13 0.24
N LEU A 34 6.27 -9.90 0.58
CA LEU A 34 7.65 -9.54 0.89
C LEU A 34 7.93 -9.84 2.37
N PRO A 35 9.20 -10.03 2.76
CA PRO A 35 9.57 -10.14 4.16
C PRO A 35 9.05 -8.94 4.96
N GLU A 36 8.50 -9.21 6.14
CA GLU A 36 7.99 -8.17 7.02
C GLU A 36 9.09 -7.17 7.40
N LEU A 37 8.79 -5.88 7.25
CA LEU A 37 9.69 -4.81 7.61
C LEU A 37 9.67 -4.60 9.13
N LYS A 38 10.78 -4.96 9.77
CA LYS A 38 10.99 -4.80 11.21
C LYS A 38 11.41 -3.36 11.52
N CYS A 39 10.43 -2.48 11.66
CA CYS A 39 10.63 -1.05 11.90
C CYS A 39 10.74 -0.69 13.39
N ASN A 40 11.38 0.43 13.69
CA ASN A 40 11.54 1.03 15.02
C ASN A 40 11.98 0.02 16.09
N ALA A 41 13.03 -0.75 15.81
CA ALA A 41 13.54 -1.79 16.71
C ALA A 41 12.46 -2.78 17.19
N LEU A 42 11.59 -3.23 16.27
CA LEU A 42 10.45 -4.14 16.51
C LEU A 42 9.27 -3.51 17.26
N CYS A 43 9.29 -2.21 17.50
CA CYS A 43 8.19 -1.48 18.13
C CYS A 43 7.36 -0.69 17.10
N GLY A 44 7.72 -0.74 15.82
CA GLY A 44 7.06 0.01 14.76
C GLY A 44 5.73 -0.57 14.31
N PRO A 45 5.00 0.16 13.44
CA PRO A 45 3.83 -0.38 12.78
C PRO A 45 4.22 -1.58 11.91
N ALA A 46 3.40 -2.64 11.96
CA ALA A 46 3.50 -3.75 11.03
C ALA A 46 2.94 -3.30 9.67
N LEU A 47 3.81 -3.21 8.66
CA LEU A 47 3.41 -2.94 7.28
C LEU A 47 3.73 -4.18 6.43
N PRO A 48 2.77 -5.10 6.24
CA PRO A 48 2.98 -6.24 5.37
C PRO A 48 2.98 -5.76 3.92
N LEU A 49 4.17 -5.72 3.31
CA LEU A 49 4.29 -5.39 1.90
C LEU A 49 3.99 -6.61 1.05
N ARG A 50 2.99 -6.49 0.18
CA ARG A 50 2.59 -7.52 -0.78
C ARG A 50 2.60 -6.93 -2.17
N LEU A 51 3.24 -7.62 -3.10
CA LEU A 51 3.20 -7.30 -4.52
C LEU A 51 2.06 -8.12 -5.15
N SER A 52 1.05 -7.46 -5.70
CA SER A 52 -0.15 -8.08 -6.24
C SER A 52 -0.27 -7.85 -7.73
N PHE A 53 -0.66 -8.88 -8.47
CA PHE A 53 -0.94 -8.86 -9.90
C PHE A 53 -2.45 -8.86 -10.15
N ASN A 54 -2.91 -7.88 -10.93
CA ASN A 54 -4.27 -7.80 -11.43
C ASN A 54 -4.28 -7.66 -12.97
N PRO A 55 -4.91 -8.60 -13.71
CA PRO A 55 -4.93 -8.57 -15.16
C PRO A 55 -5.74 -7.39 -15.70
N LEU A 56 -6.76 -6.90 -14.98
CA LEU A 56 -7.54 -5.73 -15.41
C LEU A 56 -6.71 -4.45 -15.42
N ALA A 57 -5.73 -4.35 -14.51
CA ALA A 57 -4.79 -3.23 -14.50
C ALA A 57 -3.85 -3.22 -15.72
N THR A 58 -3.74 -4.33 -16.47
CA THR A 58 -2.97 -4.38 -17.74
C THR A 58 -3.77 -3.86 -18.94
N GLN A 59 -5.10 -3.93 -18.86
CA GLN A 59 -6.03 -3.67 -19.97
C GLN A 59 -6.57 -2.24 -19.97
N LEU A 60 -6.53 -1.56 -18.82
CA LEU A 60 -6.95 -0.17 -18.73
C LEU A 60 -5.87 0.71 -19.39
N ASN A 61 -6.27 1.60 -20.31
CA ASN A 61 -5.40 2.59 -20.96
C ASN A 61 -4.90 3.68 -19.98
N SER A 62 -4.92 3.41 -18.68
CA SER A 62 -4.55 4.35 -17.63
C SER A 62 -3.03 4.36 -17.42
N LYS A 63 -2.51 5.53 -17.03
CA LYS A 63 -1.14 5.70 -16.49
C LYS A 63 -0.78 4.63 -15.45
N ASP A 64 -1.77 4.13 -14.72
CA ASP A 64 -1.65 3.09 -13.70
C ASP A 64 -1.28 1.69 -14.22
N ARG A 65 -1.15 1.50 -15.54
CA ARG A 65 -0.77 0.19 -16.12
C ARG A 65 0.51 -0.33 -15.47
N ASN A 66 1.46 0.55 -15.16
CA ASN A 66 2.72 0.21 -14.51
C ASN A 66 2.94 1.11 -13.29
N SER A 67 2.72 0.57 -12.10
CA SER A 67 2.98 1.28 -10.82
C SER A 67 4.47 1.38 -10.45
N GLY A 68 5.37 1.13 -11.41
CA GLY A 68 6.81 1.03 -11.21
C GLY A 68 7.29 -0.38 -10.87
N PHE A 69 6.44 -1.40 -10.98
CA PHE A 69 6.76 -2.82 -10.74
C PHE A 69 6.47 -3.73 -11.94
N GLY A 70 6.10 -3.15 -13.09
CA GLY A 70 5.68 -3.87 -14.28
C GLY A 70 4.17 -3.78 -14.52
N CYS A 71 3.74 -4.18 -15.72
CA CYS A 71 2.34 -4.06 -16.10
C CYS A 71 1.44 -4.96 -15.24
N GLY A 72 0.40 -4.38 -14.63
CA GLY A 72 -0.56 -5.10 -13.78
C GLY A 72 -0.07 -5.46 -12.38
N TRP A 73 1.17 -5.09 -12.03
CA TRP A 73 1.73 -5.28 -10.70
C TRP A 73 1.65 -4.00 -9.88
N SER A 74 1.31 -4.12 -8.59
CA SER A 74 1.36 -3.03 -7.63
C SER A 74 1.64 -3.51 -6.21
N LEU A 75 2.15 -2.60 -5.38
CA LEU A 75 2.18 -2.83 -3.93
C LEU A 75 0.78 -2.61 -3.35
N ALA A 76 0.32 -3.54 -2.51
CA ALA A 76 -0.94 -3.44 -1.79
C ALA A 76 -0.84 -2.41 -0.64
N LEU A 77 -0.79 -1.14 -1.00
CA LEU A 77 -0.85 -0.01 -0.06
C LEU A 77 -2.23 0.62 -0.08
N SER A 78 -2.62 1.23 1.03
CA SER A 78 -3.85 2.02 1.07
C SER A 78 -3.73 3.23 0.15
N GLN A 79 -4.77 3.54 -0.62
CA GLN A 79 -4.81 4.66 -1.52
C GLN A 79 -6.23 5.22 -1.62
N TYR A 80 -6.33 6.52 -1.78
CA TYR A 80 -7.62 7.18 -1.99
C TYR A 80 -7.57 7.99 -3.28
N ASN A 81 -8.57 7.84 -4.14
CA ASN A 81 -8.71 8.65 -5.34
C ASN A 81 -9.84 9.66 -5.14
N PRO A 82 -9.55 10.96 -4.96
CA PRO A 82 -10.57 11.99 -4.73
C PRO A 82 -11.54 12.16 -5.92
N THR A 83 -11.08 11.89 -7.14
CA THR A 83 -11.88 12.02 -8.38
C THR A 83 -12.95 10.94 -8.47
N THR A 84 -12.61 9.69 -8.15
CA THR A 84 -13.55 8.55 -8.20
C THR A 84 -14.21 8.26 -6.86
N GLN A 85 -13.71 8.89 -5.78
CA GLN A 85 -14.08 8.65 -4.39
C GLN A 85 -13.87 7.20 -3.96
N MET A 86 -12.90 6.52 -4.56
CA MET A 86 -12.55 5.14 -4.23
C MET A 86 -11.42 5.11 -3.21
N LEU A 87 -11.67 4.46 -2.07
CA LEU A 87 -10.69 4.13 -1.05
C LEU A 87 -10.34 2.65 -1.18
N SER A 88 -9.09 2.35 -1.51
CA SER A 88 -8.54 0.99 -1.47
C SER A 88 -7.63 0.88 -0.26
N LEU A 89 -7.77 -0.19 0.52
CA LEU A 89 -6.98 -0.43 1.72
C LEU A 89 -5.86 -1.43 1.44
N SER A 90 -4.81 -1.38 2.26
CA SER A 90 -3.72 -2.37 2.25
C SER A 90 -4.18 -3.81 2.50
N THR A 91 -5.37 -4.01 3.11
CA THR A 91 -6.02 -5.32 3.27
C THR A 91 -6.53 -5.92 1.94
N GLY A 92 -6.56 -5.13 0.86
CA GLY A 92 -7.15 -5.49 -0.43
C GLY A 92 -8.63 -5.14 -0.55
N GLU A 93 -9.26 -4.68 0.53
CA GLU A 93 -10.64 -4.17 0.49
C GLU A 93 -10.70 -2.83 -0.27
N SER A 94 -11.81 -2.58 -0.94
CA SER A 94 -12.06 -1.30 -1.62
C SER A 94 -13.49 -0.85 -1.36
N PHE A 95 -13.64 0.43 -1.05
CA PHE A 95 -14.90 1.03 -0.67
C PHE A 95 -15.09 2.35 -1.42
N LYS A 96 -16.34 2.63 -1.80
CA LYS A 96 -16.70 3.95 -2.27
C LYS A 96 -17.05 4.87 -1.11
N VAL A 97 -16.33 5.99 -1.00
CA VAL A 97 -16.66 7.07 -0.06
C VAL A 97 -17.88 7.82 -0.59
N THR A 98 -18.96 7.83 0.18
CA THR A 98 -20.27 8.35 -0.26
C THR A 98 -20.72 9.62 0.45
N GLY A 99 -20.16 9.90 1.62
CA GLY A 99 -20.45 11.08 2.41
C GLY A 99 -19.45 12.21 2.18
N SER A 100 -19.55 13.23 3.03
CA SER A 100 -18.67 14.40 3.08
C SER A 100 -18.48 14.85 4.53
N GLY A 101 -17.53 15.75 4.76
CA GLY A 101 -17.19 16.28 6.09
C GLY A 101 -15.96 15.61 6.69
N LEU A 102 -15.70 15.86 7.98
CA LEU A 102 -14.48 15.40 8.66
C LEU A 102 -14.35 13.87 8.69
N GLN A 103 -15.47 13.17 8.83
CA GLN A 103 -15.54 11.70 8.81
C GLN A 103 -16.57 11.27 7.75
N PRO A 104 -16.17 11.17 6.47
CA PRO A 104 -17.10 10.81 5.40
C PRO A 104 -17.74 9.43 5.60
N ALA A 105 -19.04 9.33 5.33
CA ALA A 105 -19.76 8.07 5.42
C ALA A 105 -19.43 7.11 4.26
N ILE A 106 -19.26 5.83 4.58
CA ILE A 106 -18.98 4.75 3.62
C ILE A 106 -20.11 3.72 3.69
N ARG A 107 -21.09 3.81 2.78
CA ARG A 107 -22.29 2.93 2.81
C ARG A 107 -21.97 1.44 2.67
N GLU A 108 -20.89 1.11 1.99
CA GLU A 108 -20.47 -0.28 1.75
C GLU A 108 -19.81 -0.91 2.98
N GLN A 109 -19.43 -0.11 3.97
CA GLN A 109 -18.78 -0.56 5.20
C GLN A 109 -19.82 -1.14 6.17
N LYS A 110 -20.18 -2.41 5.97
CA LYS A 110 -21.12 -3.13 6.85
C LYS A 110 -20.51 -3.51 8.21
N ILE A 111 -19.18 -3.56 8.29
CA ILE A 111 -18.42 -3.85 9.51
C ILE A 111 -17.47 -2.68 9.71
N GLU A 112 -17.52 -2.04 10.88
CA GLU A 112 -16.63 -0.96 11.25
C GLU A 112 -15.21 -1.50 11.54
N SER A 113 -14.45 -1.73 10.48
CA SER A 113 -13.05 -2.14 10.54
C SER A 113 -12.06 -0.96 10.58
N PHE A 114 -12.47 0.22 10.11
CA PHE A 114 -11.67 1.43 10.06
C PHE A 114 -12.57 2.68 10.05
N HIS A 115 -11.99 3.84 10.34
CA HIS A 115 -12.60 5.14 10.11
C HIS A 115 -11.77 5.93 9.11
N PHE A 116 -12.45 6.57 8.16
CA PHE A 116 -11.83 7.46 7.19
C PHE A 116 -12.11 8.91 7.58
N TYR A 117 -11.06 9.73 7.57
CA TYR A 117 -11.17 11.16 7.82
C TYR A 117 -10.60 11.96 6.65
N GLU A 118 -11.25 13.09 6.39
CA GLU A 118 -10.82 14.08 5.41
C GLU A 118 -10.67 15.44 6.11
N GLU A 119 -9.47 15.99 6.03
CA GLU A 119 -9.11 17.25 6.68
C GLU A 119 -8.48 18.21 5.67
N GLN A 120 -8.64 19.51 5.87
CA GLN A 120 -7.92 20.54 5.15
C GLN A 120 -6.63 20.85 5.89
N GLY A 121 -5.49 20.44 5.33
CA GLY A 121 -4.17 20.84 5.82
C GLY A 121 -3.66 22.11 5.14
N ASP A 122 -2.53 22.63 5.63
CA ASP A 122 -1.92 23.87 5.11
C ASP A 122 -1.50 23.76 3.63
N THR A 123 -1.12 22.56 3.19
CA THR A 123 -0.63 22.27 1.83
C THR A 123 -1.66 21.60 0.93
N GLY A 124 -2.90 21.40 1.40
CA GLY A 124 -3.97 20.74 0.66
C GLY A 124 -4.76 19.74 1.50
N PRO A 125 -5.67 18.96 0.89
CA PRO A 125 -6.46 17.98 1.61
C PRO A 125 -5.56 16.85 2.14
N LEU A 126 -5.79 16.46 3.39
CA LEU A 126 -5.14 15.36 4.08
C LEU A 126 -6.18 14.29 4.38
N TYR A 127 -5.78 13.03 4.25
CA TYR A 127 -6.68 11.91 4.49
C TYR A 127 -6.09 10.99 5.53
N TRP A 128 -6.93 10.48 6.43
CA TRP A 128 -6.53 9.56 7.48
C TRP A 128 -7.36 8.29 7.42
N VAL A 129 -6.70 7.14 7.54
CA VAL A 129 -7.36 5.85 7.71
C VAL A 129 -6.97 5.31 9.08
N VAL A 130 -7.92 5.26 10.00
CA VAL A 130 -7.72 4.76 11.37
C VAL A 130 -8.32 3.38 11.47
N HIS A 131 -7.48 2.35 11.51
CA HIS A 131 -7.92 0.96 11.63
C HIS A 131 -8.29 0.62 13.07
N LYS A 132 -9.21 -0.34 13.25
CA LYS A 132 -9.59 -0.86 14.58
C LYS A 132 -8.41 -1.44 15.38
N SER A 133 -7.33 -1.81 14.72
CA SER A 133 -6.09 -2.29 15.35
C SER A 133 -5.30 -1.17 16.03
N GLY A 134 -5.68 0.09 15.82
CA GLY A 134 -4.93 1.28 16.23
C GLY A 134 -3.82 1.68 15.26
N LEU A 135 -3.70 0.99 14.12
CA LEU A 135 -2.87 1.44 13.01
C LEU A 135 -3.50 2.68 12.37
N VAL A 136 -2.73 3.74 12.18
CA VAL A 136 -3.21 4.96 11.51
C VAL A 136 -2.36 5.22 10.28
N GLU A 137 -3.00 5.36 9.12
CA GLU A 137 -2.35 5.71 7.87
C GLU A 137 -2.70 7.14 7.49
N HIS A 138 -1.68 7.96 7.27
CA HIS A 138 -1.82 9.32 6.78
C HIS A 138 -1.54 9.30 5.28
N LEU A 139 -2.55 9.63 4.47
CA LEU A 139 -2.46 9.69 3.01
C LEU A 139 -2.42 11.13 2.53
N THR A 140 -1.47 11.43 1.67
CA THR A 140 -1.31 12.76 1.06
C THR A 140 -1.53 12.70 -0.45
N PRO A 141 -2.41 13.54 -1.00
CA PRO A 141 -2.58 13.67 -2.45
C PRO A 141 -1.30 14.21 -3.08
N GLY A 142 -1.05 13.82 -4.32
CA GLY A 142 0.06 14.39 -5.07
C GLY A 142 0.21 13.79 -6.46
N GLY A 143 1.23 14.26 -7.17
CA GLY A 143 1.44 13.89 -8.56
C GLY A 143 0.31 14.36 -9.48
N PRO A 144 0.41 14.04 -10.79
CA PRO A 144 -0.57 14.48 -11.78
C PRO A 144 -1.94 13.83 -11.62
N ASP A 145 -2.01 12.63 -11.02
CA ASP A 145 -3.24 11.85 -10.93
C ASP A 145 -4.10 12.22 -9.70
N GLY A 146 -3.57 13.05 -8.79
CA GLY A 146 -4.28 13.53 -7.59
C GLY A 146 -4.60 12.46 -6.55
N VAL A 147 -4.17 11.21 -6.77
CA VAL A 147 -4.35 10.09 -5.84
C VAL A 147 -3.65 10.39 -4.51
N ALA A 148 -4.25 10.07 -3.38
CA ALA A 148 -3.61 10.11 -2.08
C ALA A 148 -2.95 8.78 -1.76
N LEU A 149 -1.65 8.84 -1.46
CA LEU A 149 -0.82 7.68 -1.09
C LEU A 149 -0.31 7.86 0.34
N PRO A 150 -0.01 6.77 1.08
CA PRO A 150 0.43 6.86 2.46
C PRO A 150 1.76 7.57 2.55
N SER A 151 1.83 8.70 3.25
CA SER A 151 3.10 9.40 3.53
C SER A 151 3.67 9.00 4.89
N ALA A 152 2.80 8.65 5.84
CA ALA A 152 3.20 8.16 7.15
C ALA A 152 2.23 7.10 7.67
N ILE A 153 2.74 6.15 8.42
CA ILE A 153 1.94 5.12 9.10
C ILE A 153 2.37 5.07 10.55
N TYR A 154 1.39 5.08 11.46
CA TYR A 154 1.59 5.07 12.91
C TYR A 154 1.08 3.77 13.50
N SER A 155 1.87 3.21 14.41
CA SER A 155 1.44 2.13 15.30
C SER A 155 0.53 2.68 16.40
N ALA A 156 -0.23 1.78 17.04
CA ALA A 156 -1.02 2.13 18.22
C ALA A 156 -0.17 2.64 19.41
N GLN A 157 1.15 2.40 19.39
CA GLN A 157 2.11 2.90 20.38
C GLN A 157 2.69 4.28 20.03
N GLY A 158 2.34 4.85 18.86
CA GLY A 158 2.81 6.16 18.40
C GLY A 158 4.11 6.15 17.60
N HIS A 159 4.77 5.00 17.45
CA HIS A 159 5.91 4.88 16.51
C HIS A 159 5.43 5.04 15.07
N LYS A 160 6.20 5.74 14.25
CA LYS A 160 5.87 6.01 12.86
C LYS A 160 6.88 5.41 11.88
N ILE A 161 6.43 5.18 10.66
CA ILE A 161 7.26 5.03 9.47
C ILE A 161 6.80 6.05 8.43
N GLU A 162 7.73 6.48 7.60
CA GLU A 162 7.52 7.47 6.54
C GLU A 162 7.81 6.83 5.19
N LEU A 163 6.93 7.06 4.22
CA LEU A 163 7.01 6.50 2.88
C LEU A 163 7.30 7.62 1.90
N PHE A 164 8.32 7.42 1.08
CA PHE A 164 8.77 8.39 0.08
C PHE A 164 8.52 7.86 -1.32
N TYR A 165 8.03 8.76 -2.18
CA TYR A 165 7.65 8.46 -3.54
C TYR A 165 8.39 9.38 -4.49
N GLU A 166 8.82 8.83 -5.61
CA GLU A 166 9.36 9.59 -6.74
C GLU A 166 8.56 9.29 -8.00
N VAL A 167 8.57 10.22 -8.95
CA VAL A 167 7.92 10.00 -10.24
C VAL A 167 8.83 9.13 -11.10
N PHE A 168 8.36 7.94 -11.46
CA PHE A 168 9.01 7.00 -12.37
C PHE A 168 8.06 6.70 -13.53
N LYS A 169 8.48 7.02 -14.76
CA LYS A 169 7.66 6.86 -15.99
C LYS A 169 6.23 7.41 -15.83
N GLU A 170 6.16 8.64 -15.31
CA GLU A 170 4.91 9.39 -15.08
C GLU A 170 4.01 8.91 -13.93
N VAL A 171 4.40 7.84 -13.21
CA VAL A 171 3.66 7.33 -12.05
C VAL A 171 4.47 7.56 -10.78
N ARG A 172 3.80 7.91 -9.68
CA ARG A 172 4.47 7.98 -8.36
C ARG A 172 4.71 6.57 -7.84
N ALA A 173 5.96 6.20 -7.71
CA ALA A 173 6.38 4.89 -7.27
C ALA A 173 7.11 5.01 -5.93
N LEU A 174 6.81 4.08 -5.01
CA LEU A 174 7.48 4.02 -3.71
C LEU A 174 8.98 3.79 -3.91
N THR A 175 9.84 4.63 -3.34
CA THR A 175 11.30 4.52 -3.44
C THR A 175 11.94 4.20 -2.10
N GLU A 176 11.35 4.65 -1.00
CA GLU A 176 11.96 4.50 0.31
C GLU A 176 10.92 4.40 1.43
N ILE A 177 11.21 3.58 2.43
CA ILE A 177 10.51 3.58 3.72
C ILE A 177 11.56 3.84 4.81
N ARG A 178 11.31 4.86 5.63
CA ARG A 178 12.15 5.20 6.78
C ARG A 178 11.39 5.04 8.08
N ASP A 179 12.11 4.70 9.13
CA ASP A 179 11.65 4.75 10.51
C ASP A 179 12.44 5.83 11.29
N SER A 180 12.30 5.85 12.61
CA SER A 180 13.03 6.82 13.45
C SER A 180 14.55 6.60 13.51
N TYR A 181 15.04 5.43 13.09
CA TYR A 181 16.46 5.06 13.11
C TYR A 181 17.12 5.17 11.73
N GLY A 182 16.35 5.16 10.64
CA GLY A 182 16.84 5.37 9.29
C GLY A 182 16.03 4.64 8.23
N THR A 183 16.69 4.29 7.13
CA THR A 183 16.05 3.59 6.00
C THR A 183 15.86 2.10 6.31
N VAL A 184 14.61 1.65 6.23
CA VAL A 184 14.24 0.23 6.43
C VAL A 184 14.09 -0.50 5.10
N LEU A 185 13.59 0.20 4.07
CA LEU A 185 13.45 -0.33 2.72
C LEU A 185 13.85 0.74 1.70
N ARG A 186 14.61 0.32 0.68
CA ARG A 186 14.90 1.13 -0.49
C ARG A 186 14.62 0.33 -1.76
N ILE A 187 13.89 0.94 -2.69
CA ILE A 187 13.51 0.35 -3.97
C ILE A 187 14.23 1.11 -5.08
N GLY A 188 15.28 0.48 -5.63
CA GLY A 188 15.97 0.99 -6.80
C GLY A 188 15.27 0.54 -8.08
N ARG A 189 14.99 1.48 -8.97
CA ARG A 189 14.51 1.19 -10.33
C ARG A 189 15.59 1.61 -11.31
N THR A 190 16.10 0.66 -12.07
CA THR A 190 16.99 0.93 -13.20
C THR A 190 16.14 1.03 -14.46
N ASP A 191 16.39 2.03 -15.29
CA ASP A 191 15.74 2.15 -16.60
C ASP A 191 16.37 1.16 -17.57
N ALA A 192 16.20 -0.14 -17.29
CA ALA A 192 16.51 -1.19 -18.23
C ALA A 192 15.40 -1.18 -19.28
N ALA A 193 15.67 -0.52 -20.40
CA ALA A 193 14.87 -0.64 -21.61
C ALA A 193 14.75 -2.12 -21.98
N VAL A 194 13.53 -2.64 -21.98
CA VAL A 194 13.12 -3.84 -22.72
C VAL A 194 11.84 -3.48 -23.46
#